data_AF-A0ABD5PPJ4-F1
#
_entry.id   AF-A0ABD5PPJ4-F1
#
_cell.length_a   1.000
_cell.length_b   1.000
_cell.length_c   1.000
_cell.angle_alpha   90.00
_cell.angle_beta   90.00
_cell.angle_gamma   90.00
#
_symmetry.space_group_name_H-M   'P 1'
#
loop_
_entity.id
_entity.type
_entity.pdbx_description
1 polymer ?
#
loop_
_entity_poly.entity_id
_entity_poly.type
_entity_poly.pdbx_seq_one_letter_code
_entity_poly.pdbx_strand_id
1 'polypeptide(L)'
;MTDSSETMTYITFDDADSLDAFTTRGQDEALEIVTAPGSRQNGTACKVHFPGGGHDAGSLRYSFPAEQGVEPESMYATYWLYLDESFQPSYNGKLPGFAGTYGNAGSAGRRSNGTNGWSARGSFYPPDENGNVPIGNYVYHADMDAFGTHAVWDTALEPGNWYVIDQYIELNTPGEHDGILRGWVDKEHVHTSEDWRWRDTADLKIEEWWAHFYHGGSEPAPQDMSLYIDNVYLQDEELPEK
;
A
#
# COMPACT_ATOMS: atom_id res chain seq x y z
N MET A 1 30.35 -2.98 16.10
CA MET A 1 29.87 -3.90 15.07
C MET A 1 28.66 -4.58 15.67
N THR A 2 27.52 -3.92 15.60
CA THR A 2 26.24 -4.53 15.91
C THR A 2 25.81 -5.26 14.66
N ASP A 3 25.69 -6.56 14.80
CA ASP A 3 25.10 -7.48 13.85
C ASP A 3 23.71 -6.93 13.46
N SER A 4 23.58 -6.35 12.27
CA SER A 4 22.28 -5.99 11.71
C SER A 4 21.66 -7.30 11.24
N SER A 5 20.94 -7.97 12.14
CA SER A 5 20.07 -9.07 11.71
C SER A 5 19.05 -8.47 10.75
N GLU A 6 19.17 -8.82 9.47
CA GLU A 6 18.18 -8.51 8.43
C GLU A 6 16.79 -8.91 8.95
N THR A 7 15.91 -7.93 9.18
CA THR A 7 14.55 -8.20 9.62
C THR A 7 13.67 -8.28 8.38
N MET A 8 13.43 -9.50 7.92
CA MET A 8 12.51 -9.76 6.81
C MET A 8 11.22 -10.39 7.36
N THR A 9 10.10 -9.75 7.10
CA THR A 9 8.77 -10.31 7.37
C THR A 9 8.20 -10.87 6.08
N TYR A 10 7.69 -12.10 6.14
CA TYR A 10 7.02 -12.75 5.02
C TYR A 10 5.65 -13.27 5.46
N ILE A 11 4.59 -12.82 4.77
CA ILE A 11 3.20 -13.20 5.05
C ILE A 11 2.60 -13.79 3.77
N THR A 12 2.13 -15.04 3.86
CA THR A 12 1.28 -15.67 2.84
C THR A 12 -0.15 -15.77 3.33
N PHE A 13 -1.08 -16.10 2.44
CA PHE A 13 -2.46 -16.39 2.79
C PHE A 13 -2.80 -17.87 2.56
N ASP A 14 -1.89 -18.76 2.96
CA ASP A 14 -2.01 -20.22 2.81
C ASP A 14 -2.87 -20.88 3.90
N ASP A 15 -3.04 -20.22 5.04
CA ASP A 15 -3.70 -20.76 6.22
C ASP A 15 -4.91 -19.89 6.63
N ALA A 16 -5.90 -20.51 7.28
CA ALA A 16 -7.13 -19.81 7.67
C ALA A 16 -6.89 -18.66 8.68
N ASP A 17 -5.78 -18.71 9.41
CA ASP A 17 -5.34 -17.72 10.41
C ASP A 17 -4.26 -16.77 9.86
N SER A 18 -3.93 -16.80 8.57
CA SER A 18 -2.93 -15.88 7.98
C SER A 18 -3.23 -14.40 8.23
N LEU A 19 -4.50 -14.02 8.41
CA LEU A 19 -4.89 -12.66 8.75
C LEU A 19 -4.45 -12.23 10.17
N ASP A 20 -4.09 -13.16 11.05
CA ASP A 20 -3.63 -12.86 12.41
C ASP A 20 -2.19 -12.33 12.42
N ALA A 21 -1.48 -12.39 11.28
CA ALA A 21 -0.20 -11.71 11.08
C ALA A 21 -0.30 -10.18 11.07
N PHE A 22 -1.52 -9.62 10.99
CA PHE A 22 -1.76 -8.18 10.98
C PHE A 22 -2.18 -7.69 12.36
N THR A 23 -1.46 -6.70 12.89
CA THR A 23 -1.64 -6.13 14.23
C THR A 23 -2.97 -5.44 14.42
N THR A 24 -3.58 -4.94 13.34
CA THR A 24 -4.91 -4.35 13.38
C THR A 24 -5.65 -4.62 12.08
N ARG A 25 -6.92 -5.00 12.20
CA ARG A 25 -7.81 -5.26 11.07
C ARG A 25 -9.09 -4.45 11.14
N GLY A 26 -9.72 -4.27 9.98
CA GLY A 26 -11.01 -3.62 9.83
C GLY A 26 -11.74 -4.17 8.61
N GLN A 27 -13.08 -4.22 8.71
CA GLN A 27 -13.96 -4.73 7.68
C GLN A 27 -13.60 -6.18 7.29
N ASP A 28 -13.37 -7.04 8.30
CA ASP A 28 -13.02 -8.46 8.11
C ASP A 28 -14.06 -9.19 7.25
N GLU A 29 -15.32 -8.76 7.23
CA GLU A 29 -16.37 -9.30 6.38
C GLU A 29 -16.14 -9.12 4.86
N ALA A 30 -15.24 -8.19 4.48
CA ALA A 30 -14.84 -7.97 3.09
C ALA A 30 -13.59 -8.77 2.71
N LEU A 31 -12.97 -9.48 3.66
CA LEU A 31 -11.73 -10.21 3.49
C LEU A 31 -11.99 -11.72 3.58
N GLU A 32 -11.52 -12.48 2.60
CA GLU A 32 -11.69 -13.94 2.58
C GLU A 32 -10.45 -14.61 2.00
N ILE A 33 -9.93 -15.63 2.69
CA ILE A 33 -8.88 -16.48 2.13
C ILE A 33 -9.53 -17.54 1.24
N VAL A 34 -9.20 -17.49 -0.05
CA VAL A 34 -9.81 -18.34 -1.09
C VAL A 34 -8.75 -18.89 -2.03
N THR A 35 -9.11 -19.87 -2.86
CA THR A 35 -8.24 -20.34 -3.95
C THR A 35 -7.85 -19.16 -4.85
N ALA A 36 -6.56 -18.99 -5.08
CA ALA A 36 -6.02 -17.90 -5.89
C ALA A 36 -6.49 -18.02 -7.34
N PRO A 37 -6.96 -16.92 -7.96
CA PRO A 37 -7.39 -16.93 -9.36
C PRO A 37 -6.22 -17.01 -10.35
N GLY A 38 -6.54 -17.11 -11.65
CA GLY A 38 -5.57 -16.99 -12.74
C GLY A 38 -4.54 -18.12 -12.79
N SER A 39 -3.29 -17.79 -13.10
CA SER A 39 -2.19 -18.76 -13.24
C SER A 39 -1.75 -19.40 -11.91
N ARG A 40 -2.29 -18.95 -10.77
CA ARG A 40 -1.96 -19.43 -9.42
C ARG A 40 -2.99 -20.38 -8.79
N GLN A 41 -3.86 -21.00 -9.59
CA GLN A 41 -4.97 -21.88 -9.18
C GLN A 41 -4.68 -23.03 -8.17
N ASN A 42 -3.42 -23.27 -7.77
CA ASN A 42 -3.05 -24.26 -6.76
C ASN A 42 -2.64 -23.68 -5.39
N GLY A 43 -2.63 -22.35 -5.23
CA GLY A 43 -2.42 -21.67 -3.94
C GLY A 43 -3.69 -20.95 -3.47
N THR A 44 -3.62 -20.32 -2.31
CA THR A 44 -4.67 -19.43 -1.81
C THR A 44 -4.19 -17.98 -1.78
N ALA A 45 -5.12 -17.05 -1.69
CA ALA A 45 -4.87 -15.61 -1.61
C ALA A 45 -5.95 -14.95 -0.76
N CYS A 46 -5.66 -13.78 -0.22
CA CYS A 46 -6.68 -12.96 0.42
C CYS A 46 -7.46 -12.20 -0.66
N LYS A 47 -8.70 -12.60 -0.88
CA LYS A 47 -9.68 -11.84 -1.65
C LYS A 47 -10.18 -10.66 -0.82
N VAL A 48 -10.29 -9.53 -1.49
CA VAL A 48 -10.81 -8.28 -0.97
C VAL A 48 -12.04 -7.91 -1.80
N HIS A 49 -13.21 -7.87 -1.16
CA HIS A 49 -14.48 -7.56 -1.80
C HIS A 49 -14.87 -6.10 -1.57
N PHE A 50 -15.00 -5.34 -2.65
CA PHE A 50 -15.53 -3.98 -2.66
C PHE A 50 -17.03 -4.04 -2.96
N PRO A 51 -17.92 -3.82 -1.98
CA PRO A 51 -19.35 -3.87 -2.22
C PRO A 51 -19.82 -2.68 -3.07
N GLY A 52 -20.63 -2.94 -4.08
CA GLY A 52 -21.26 -1.90 -4.91
C GLY A 52 -22.06 -0.92 -4.06
N GLY A 53 -21.85 0.38 -4.29
CA GLY A 53 -22.42 1.46 -3.47
C GLY A 53 -21.71 1.71 -2.14
N GLY A 54 -20.69 0.92 -1.78
CA GLY A 54 -19.84 1.11 -0.61
C GLY A 54 -18.53 1.85 -0.91
N HIS A 55 -17.76 2.16 0.12
CA HIS A 55 -16.44 2.77 0.01
C HIS A 55 -15.34 1.88 0.59
N ASP A 56 -15.57 1.35 1.80
CA ASP A 56 -14.60 0.52 2.52
C ASP A 56 -14.67 -0.94 2.07
N ALA A 57 -13.51 -1.57 1.88
CA ALA A 57 -13.38 -2.95 1.41
C ALA A 57 -12.35 -3.78 2.19
N GLY A 58 -11.84 -3.27 3.31
CA GLY A 58 -10.87 -3.98 4.14
C GLY A 58 -9.72 -3.09 4.59
N SER A 59 -9.20 -3.36 5.78
CA SER A 59 -7.95 -2.77 6.27
C SER A 59 -7.13 -3.82 6.99
N LEU A 60 -5.89 -4.01 6.57
CA LEU A 60 -4.89 -4.83 7.26
C LEU A 60 -3.68 -3.94 7.56
N ARG A 61 -3.25 -3.90 8.81
CA ARG A 61 -2.11 -3.09 9.27
C ARG A 61 -1.07 -3.99 9.90
N TYR A 62 0.18 -3.82 9.48
CA TYR A 62 1.34 -4.44 10.11
C TYR A 62 2.16 -3.34 10.80
N SER A 63 2.13 -3.31 12.13
CA SER A 63 2.87 -2.31 12.93
C SER A 63 4.29 -2.78 13.21
N PHE A 64 5.27 -2.08 12.63
CA PHE A 64 6.70 -2.34 12.88
C PHE A 64 7.10 -2.25 14.36
N PRO A 65 6.69 -1.22 15.15
CA PRO A 65 7.06 -1.18 16.56
C PRO A 65 6.41 -2.30 17.38
N ALA A 66 5.21 -2.75 17.02
CA ALA A 66 4.55 -3.85 17.72
C ALA A 66 5.21 -5.21 17.43
N GLU A 67 5.60 -5.45 16.19
CA GLU A 67 6.11 -6.75 15.72
C GLU A 67 7.63 -6.88 15.84
N GLN A 68 8.36 -5.78 15.61
CA GLN A 68 9.82 -5.76 15.53
C GLN A 68 10.46 -4.93 16.65
N GLY A 69 9.67 -4.16 17.42
CA GLY A 69 10.17 -3.31 18.50
C GLY A 69 10.92 -2.05 18.03
N VAL A 70 10.97 -1.82 16.72
CA VAL A 70 11.66 -0.69 16.09
C VAL A 70 10.80 -0.08 14.99
N GLU A 71 11.02 1.19 14.71
CA GLU A 71 10.43 1.90 13.58
C GLU A 71 11.56 2.28 12.60
N PRO A 72 11.52 1.79 11.36
CA PRO A 72 12.51 2.11 10.34
C PRO A 72 12.26 3.47 9.71
N GLU A 73 13.28 4.00 9.04
CA GLU A 73 13.20 5.24 8.25
C GLU A 73 13.27 4.98 6.74
N SER A 74 13.64 3.76 6.35
CA SER A 74 13.51 3.24 5.00
C SER A 74 12.90 1.85 5.04
N MET A 75 12.08 1.50 4.07
CA MET A 75 11.46 0.17 4.02
C MET A 75 11.10 -0.17 2.58
N TYR A 76 11.29 -1.45 2.27
CA TYR A 76 10.87 -2.05 1.01
C TYR A 76 9.69 -3.00 1.28
N ALA A 77 8.64 -2.89 0.47
CA ALA A 77 7.49 -3.76 0.53
C ALA A 77 7.19 -4.36 -0.85
N THR A 78 7.09 -5.68 -0.89
CA THR A 78 6.56 -6.42 -2.03
C THR A 78 5.22 -7.00 -1.66
N TYR A 79 4.26 -6.97 -2.57
CA TYR A 79 3.06 -7.80 -2.48
C TYR A 79 2.58 -8.20 -3.87
N TRP A 80 1.96 -9.36 -3.96
CA TRP A 80 1.35 -9.81 -5.20
C TRP A 80 -0.06 -9.24 -5.26
N LEU A 81 -0.46 -8.77 -6.43
CA LEU A 81 -1.76 -8.17 -6.68
C LEU A 81 -2.41 -8.81 -7.90
N TYR A 82 -3.67 -9.18 -7.76
CA TYR A 82 -4.53 -9.58 -8.87
C TYR A 82 -5.78 -8.72 -8.85
N LEU A 83 -6.00 -7.95 -9.91
CA LEU A 83 -7.24 -7.22 -10.12
C LEU A 83 -8.19 -8.16 -10.88
N ASP A 84 -9.34 -8.48 -10.30
CA ASP A 84 -10.33 -9.32 -11.00
C ASP A 84 -10.91 -8.60 -12.21
N GLU A 85 -11.46 -9.33 -13.19
CA GLU A 85 -12.16 -8.72 -14.33
C GLU A 85 -13.30 -7.79 -13.88
N SER A 86 -13.91 -8.06 -12.72
CA SER A 86 -14.90 -7.18 -12.09
C SER A 86 -14.34 -5.84 -11.59
N PHE A 87 -13.01 -5.73 -11.41
CA PHE A 87 -12.34 -4.54 -10.85
C PHE A 87 -12.28 -3.40 -11.87
N GLN A 88 -13.40 -2.69 -11.97
CA GLN A 88 -13.63 -1.58 -12.90
C GLN A 88 -14.01 -0.32 -12.11
N PRO A 89 -13.04 0.32 -11.42
CA PRO A 89 -13.32 1.45 -10.55
C PRO A 89 -13.77 2.68 -11.35
N SER A 90 -14.77 3.41 -10.85
CA SER A 90 -15.22 4.67 -11.46
C SER A 90 -14.46 5.89 -10.94
N TYR A 91 -13.69 5.71 -9.87
CA TYR A 91 -12.91 6.75 -9.21
C TYR A 91 -11.59 6.19 -8.66
N ASN A 92 -10.73 7.06 -8.13
CA ASN A 92 -9.52 6.57 -7.46
C ASN A 92 -9.84 5.88 -6.13
N GLY A 93 -8.91 5.07 -5.66
CA GLY A 93 -9.02 4.42 -4.36
C GLY A 93 -7.67 4.21 -3.69
N LYS A 94 -7.61 3.20 -2.83
CA LYS A 94 -6.45 2.87 -2.02
C LYS A 94 -6.07 1.40 -2.20
N LEU A 95 -4.76 1.20 -2.22
CA LEU A 95 -4.04 -0.06 -2.22
C LEU A 95 -3.01 -0.02 -1.06
N PRO A 96 -2.32 -1.14 -0.78
CA PRO A 96 -1.31 -1.17 0.27
C PRO A 96 -0.15 -0.19 0.04
N GLY A 97 0.39 0.32 1.15
CA GLY A 97 1.59 1.15 1.19
C GLY A 97 1.95 1.58 2.62
N PHE A 98 2.93 2.45 2.77
CA PHE A 98 3.49 2.81 4.07
C PHE A 98 2.76 3.96 4.77
N ALA A 99 2.82 3.98 6.10
CA ALA A 99 2.35 5.11 6.87
C ALA A 99 3.09 5.30 8.20
N GLY A 100 3.03 6.53 8.70
CA GLY A 100 3.41 6.93 10.06
C GLY A 100 2.33 7.85 10.59
N THR A 101 1.16 7.30 10.93
CA THR A 101 -0.03 8.12 11.24
C THR A 101 -0.11 8.50 12.71
N TYR A 102 0.38 7.63 13.60
CA TYR A 102 0.30 7.73 15.06
C TYR A 102 -1.11 8.03 15.56
N GLY A 103 -2.13 7.61 14.81
CA GLY A 103 -3.54 7.95 15.06
C GLY A 103 -3.91 9.43 14.88
N ASN A 104 -2.99 10.28 14.45
CA ASN A 104 -3.12 11.74 14.47
C ASN A 104 -3.48 12.33 13.08
N ALA A 105 -2.67 12.08 12.05
CA ALA A 105 -2.86 12.62 10.69
C ALA A 105 -2.55 11.59 9.59
N GLY A 106 -2.38 12.05 8.35
CA GLY A 106 -1.99 11.19 7.22
C GLY A 106 -3.13 10.42 6.56
N SER A 107 -4.39 10.71 6.90
CA SER A 107 -5.56 10.03 6.33
C SER A 107 -6.87 10.78 6.59
N ALA A 108 -7.92 10.47 5.83
CA ALA A 108 -9.29 10.97 6.03
C ALA A 108 -9.40 12.52 6.12
N GLY A 109 -8.62 13.24 5.31
CA GLY A 109 -8.59 14.72 5.33
C GLY A 109 -7.87 15.32 6.55
N ARG A 110 -7.29 14.50 7.44
CA ARG A 110 -6.43 14.95 8.53
C ARG A 110 -5.07 15.30 7.93
N ARG A 111 -4.91 16.59 7.63
CA ARG A 111 -3.73 17.17 6.98
C ARG A 111 -2.44 16.83 7.72
N SER A 112 -1.44 16.41 6.97
CA SER A 112 -0.06 16.27 7.42
C SER A 112 0.66 17.62 7.41
N ASN A 113 1.40 17.92 8.47
CA ASN A 113 2.12 19.20 8.62
C ASN A 113 3.60 19.02 8.98
N GLY A 114 4.14 17.81 8.82
CA GLY A 114 5.51 17.47 9.16
C GLY A 114 5.72 16.99 10.60
N THR A 115 4.77 17.21 11.52
CA THR A 115 4.95 16.82 12.95
C THR A 115 3.83 15.94 13.51
N ASN A 116 2.79 15.64 12.72
CA ASN A 116 1.58 14.98 13.20
C ASN A 116 1.23 13.67 12.47
N GLY A 117 2.07 13.23 11.53
CA GLY A 117 1.93 11.97 10.81
C GLY A 117 1.75 12.14 9.31
N TRP A 118 1.89 11.05 8.55
CA TRP A 118 1.94 11.01 7.09
C TRP A 118 1.47 9.64 6.58
N SER A 119 1.20 9.53 5.27
CA SER A 119 1.07 8.23 4.61
C SER A 119 1.44 8.30 3.14
N ALA A 120 1.93 7.18 2.58
CA ALA A 120 2.16 6.96 1.17
C ALA A 120 1.47 5.66 0.74
N ARG A 121 0.16 5.53 1.04
CA ARG A 121 -0.64 4.37 0.66
C ARG A 121 -0.63 4.17 -0.85
N GLY A 122 -0.66 2.93 -1.31
CA GLY A 122 -0.94 2.64 -2.71
C GLY A 122 -2.30 3.19 -3.14
N SER A 123 -2.50 3.26 -4.45
CA SER A 123 -3.72 3.77 -5.08
C SER A 123 -3.94 3.12 -6.42
N PHE A 124 -5.21 2.99 -6.79
CA PHE A 124 -5.66 2.68 -8.15
C PHE A 124 -6.47 3.86 -8.69
N TYR A 125 -6.65 3.89 -10.01
CA TYR A 125 -7.36 4.93 -10.75
C TYR A 125 -8.38 4.30 -11.71
N PRO A 126 -9.32 5.09 -12.26
CA PRO A 126 -10.22 4.59 -13.30
C PRO A 126 -9.46 3.95 -14.47
N PRO A 127 -9.98 2.88 -15.08
CA PRO A 127 -9.34 2.23 -16.22
C PRO A 127 -9.06 3.19 -17.37
N ASP A 128 -7.96 2.95 -18.08
CA ASP A 128 -7.62 3.65 -19.32
C ASP A 128 -8.52 3.21 -20.49
N GLU A 129 -8.24 3.72 -21.69
CA GLU A 129 -9.01 3.37 -22.90
C GLU A 129 -8.93 1.88 -23.31
N ASN A 130 -7.93 1.16 -22.82
CA ASN A 130 -7.74 -0.26 -23.05
C ASN A 130 -8.33 -1.13 -21.93
N GLY A 131 -8.89 -0.51 -20.88
CA GLY A 131 -9.42 -1.20 -19.70
C GLY A 131 -8.36 -1.57 -18.65
N ASN A 132 -7.12 -1.08 -18.80
CA ASN A 132 -6.07 -1.30 -17.82
C ASN A 132 -6.21 -0.30 -16.67
N VAL A 133 -5.94 -0.74 -15.44
CA VAL A 133 -6.11 0.06 -14.22
C VAL A 133 -4.78 0.72 -13.86
N PRO A 134 -4.63 2.05 -13.98
CA PRO A 134 -3.43 2.73 -13.51
C PRO A 134 -3.31 2.61 -12.00
N ILE A 135 -2.07 2.55 -11.51
CA ILE A 135 -1.75 2.48 -10.08
C ILE A 135 -0.74 3.55 -9.68
N GLY A 136 -0.50 3.70 -8.39
CA GLY A 136 0.55 4.53 -7.85
C GLY A 136 0.42 4.71 -6.35
N ASN A 137 0.81 5.87 -5.81
CA ASN A 137 0.61 6.21 -4.41
C ASN A 137 -0.30 7.42 -4.23
N TYR A 138 -0.97 7.48 -3.08
CA TYR A 138 -1.72 8.62 -2.60
C TYR A 138 -1.11 9.13 -1.30
N VAL A 139 -0.41 10.27 -1.41
CA VAL A 139 0.60 10.68 -0.44
C VAL A 139 0.12 11.86 0.40
N TYR A 140 0.04 11.69 1.72
CA TYR A 140 -0.10 12.78 2.68
C TYR A 140 1.31 13.18 3.13
N HIS A 141 1.71 14.42 2.84
CA HIS A 141 3.05 14.97 3.09
C HIS A 141 2.96 16.38 3.70
N ALA A 142 4.05 16.91 4.25
CA ALA A 142 4.04 18.17 5.01
C ALA A 142 3.64 19.40 4.19
N ASP A 143 3.89 19.37 2.88
CA ASP A 143 3.60 20.48 1.96
C ASP A 143 2.22 20.39 1.30
N MET A 144 1.42 19.37 1.66
CA MET A 144 0.07 19.21 1.13
C MET A 144 -0.85 20.36 1.58
N ASP A 145 -1.89 20.66 0.80
CA ASP A 145 -2.92 21.62 1.19
C ASP A 145 -4.04 20.96 2.02
N ALA A 146 -4.99 20.29 1.37
CA ALA A 146 -6.15 19.69 2.05
C ALA A 146 -6.15 18.15 2.02
N PHE A 147 -5.85 17.56 0.86
CA PHE A 147 -5.89 16.12 0.63
C PHE A 147 -4.58 15.62 0.02
N GLY A 148 -4.38 14.30 0.02
CA GLY A 148 -3.14 13.70 -0.44
C GLY A 148 -2.85 13.99 -1.92
N THR A 149 -1.56 13.98 -2.26
CA THR A 149 -1.04 14.14 -3.61
C THR A 149 -1.07 12.79 -4.33
N HIS A 150 -1.51 12.80 -5.59
CA HIS A 150 -1.49 11.62 -6.45
C HIS A 150 -0.13 11.48 -7.11
N ALA A 151 0.62 10.43 -6.74
CA ALA A 151 1.85 10.01 -7.40
C ALA A 151 1.52 8.81 -8.30
N VAL A 152 0.96 9.08 -9.48
CA VAL A 152 0.60 8.05 -10.46
C VAL A 152 1.89 7.48 -11.07
N TRP A 153 1.97 6.15 -11.21
CA TRP A 153 3.11 5.48 -11.82
C TRP A 153 2.96 5.42 -13.34
N ASP A 154 4.06 5.26 -14.07
CA ASP A 154 4.06 5.14 -15.53
C ASP A 154 3.70 3.71 -15.97
N THR A 155 2.57 3.19 -15.45
CA THR A 155 2.07 1.85 -15.74
C THR A 155 0.58 1.71 -15.42
N ALA A 156 -0.06 0.73 -16.06
CA ALA A 156 -1.41 0.30 -15.78
C ALA A 156 -1.51 -1.23 -15.85
N LEU A 157 -2.31 -1.81 -14.97
CA LEU A 157 -2.43 -3.27 -14.82
C LEU A 157 -3.63 -3.78 -15.61
N GLU A 158 -3.44 -4.82 -16.41
CA GLU A 158 -4.54 -5.52 -17.09
C GLU A 158 -5.26 -6.42 -16.07
N PRO A 159 -6.57 -6.23 -15.83
CA PRO A 159 -7.34 -7.13 -14.98
C PRO A 159 -7.27 -8.58 -15.47
N GLY A 160 -7.34 -9.53 -14.53
CA GLY A 160 -7.22 -10.95 -14.83
C GLY A 160 -5.79 -11.51 -14.75
N ASN A 161 -4.80 -10.67 -14.39
CA ASN A 161 -3.39 -11.06 -14.26
C ASN A 161 -2.84 -10.82 -12.84
N TRP A 162 -1.89 -11.67 -12.46
CA TRP A 162 -1.08 -11.46 -11.26
C TRP A 162 0.12 -10.58 -11.58
N TYR A 163 0.37 -9.60 -10.72
CA TYR A 163 1.52 -8.71 -10.76
C TYR A 163 2.25 -8.75 -9.42
N VAL A 164 3.57 -8.64 -9.45
CA VAL A 164 4.38 -8.36 -8.26
C VAL A 164 4.53 -6.85 -8.16
N ILE A 165 4.00 -6.27 -7.10
CA ILE A 165 4.07 -4.83 -6.81
C ILE A 165 5.13 -4.60 -5.76
N ASP A 166 6.07 -3.74 -6.07
CA ASP A 166 7.15 -3.36 -5.19
C ASP A 166 7.09 -1.86 -4.89
N GLN A 167 7.32 -1.49 -3.63
CA GLN A 167 7.38 -0.12 -3.16
C GLN A 167 8.60 0.05 -2.27
N TYR A 168 9.38 1.09 -2.53
CA TYR A 168 10.45 1.54 -1.64
C TYR A 168 10.16 2.95 -1.16
N ILE A 169 10.36 3.18 0.13
CA ILE A 169 10.34 4.52 0.71
C ILE A 169 11.57 4.74 1.57
N GLU A 170 12.15 5.94 1.49
CA GLU A 170 13.14 6.46 2.42
C GLU A 170 12.65 7.83 2.89
N LEU A 171 12.47 7.98 4.20
CA LEU A 171 11.97 9.21 4.78
C LEU A 171 13.02 10.32 4.68
N ASN A 172 12.53 11.51 4.37
CA ASN A 172 13.34 12.70 4.29
C ASN A 172 14.10 12.99 5.59
N THR A 173 15.25 13.64 5.46
CA THR A 173 15.92 14.35 6.56
C THR A 173 14.90 15.35 7.13
N PRO A 174 14.69 15.40 8.47
CA PRO A 174 13.68 16.28 9.06
C PRO A 174 13.80 17.73 8.56
N GLY A 175 12.77 18.22 7.88
CA GLY A 175 12.71 19.57 7.32
C GLY A 175 13.07 19.71 5.85
N GLU A 176 13.75 18.73 5.26
CA GLU A 176 14.29 18.79 3.89
C GLU A 176 13.40 18.05 2.87
N HIS A 177 13.63 18.35 1.58
CA HIS A 177 12.98 17.74 0.41
C HIS A 177 13.88 16.68 -0.24
N ASP A 178 14.21 15.64 0.50
CA ASP A 178 15.12 14.56 0.08
C ASP A 178 14.54 13.15 0.32
N GLY A 179 13.22 13.06 0.59
CA GLY A 179 12.53 11.78 0.75
C GLY A 179 12.30 11.08 -0.59
N ILE A 180 12.50 9.76 -0.59
CA ILE A 180 12.46 8.93 -1.80
C ILE A 180 11.21 8.04 -1.77
N LEU A 181 10.53 7.96 -2.92
CA LEU A 181 9.48 6.99 -3.19
C LEU A 181 9.74 6.36 -4.57
N ARG A 182 9.85 5.04 -4.60
CA ARG A 182 10.04 4.27 -5.84
C ARG A 182 9.04 3.12 -5.95
N GLY A 183 8.73 2.74 -7.19
CA GLY A 183 7.77 1.68 -7.49
C GLY A 183 8.21 0.81 -8.66
N TRP A 184 7.99 -0.50 -8.53
CA TRP A 184 8.20 -1.48 -9.59
C TRP A 184 6.96 -2.36 -9.77
N VAL A 185 6.77 -2.83 -11.00
CA VAL A 185 5.80 -3.87 -11.36
C VAL A 185 6.55 -4.97 -12.08
N ASP A 186 6.47 -6.20 -11.56
CA ASP A 186 7.19 -7.36 -12.10
C ASP A 186 8.71 -7.10 -12.29
N LYS A 187 9.30 -6.37 -11.35
CA LYS A 187 10.71 -5.91 -11.33
C LYS A 187 11.06 -4.84 -12.37
N GLU A 188 10.11 -4.37 -13.17
CA GLU A 188 10.29 -3.20 -14.03
C GLU A 188 10.07 -1.93 -13.21
N HIS A 189 11.05 -1.02 -13.23
CA HIS A 189 10.97 0.25 -12.53
C HIS A 189 10.02 1.21 -13.26
N VAL A 190 8.94 1.63 -12.60
CA VAL A 190 7.85 2.42 -13.20
C VAL A 190 7.65 3.79 -12.55
N HIS A 191 8.32 4.07 -11.43
CA HIS A 191 8.17 5.34 -10.73
C HIS A 191 9.37 5.65 -9.82
N THR A 192 9.84 6.89 -9.89
CA THR A 192 10.75 7.51 -8.90
C THR A 192 10.29 8.93 -8.61
N SER A 193 10.29 9.29 -7.34
CA SER A 193 10.26 10.68 -6.85
C SER A 193 11.20 10.81 -5.65
N GLU A 194 11.98 11.89 -5.58
CA GLU A 194 13.10 12.05 -4.63
C GLU A 194 13.08 13.42 -3.93
N ASP A 195 11.93 14.10 -3.92
CA ASP A 195 11.73 15.44 -3.39
C ASP A 195 10.62 15.50 -2.33
N TRP A 196 10.30 14.37 -1.69
CA TRP A 196 9.26 14.33 -0.66
C TRP A 196 9.74 14.93 0.66
N ARG A 197 8.82 15.66 1.32
CA ARG A 197 8.97 16.12 2.70
C ARG A 197 7.79 15.61 3.52
N TRP A 198 7.93 14.44 4.13
CA TRP A 198 6.91 13.84 5.00
C TRP A 198 7.00 14.36 6.43
N ARG A 199 8.21 14.64 6.92
CA ARG A 199 8.46 14.98 8.34
C ARG A 199 9.40 16.18 8.55
N ASP A 200 9.17 16.87 9.66
CA ASP A 200 9.97 17.95 10.23
C ASP A 200 10.63 17.56 11.56
N THR A 201 10.39 16.33 12.02
CA THR A 201 10.94 15.75 13.25
C THR A 201 11.42 14.33 12.99
N ALA A 202 12.43 13.89 13.75
CA ALA A 202 12.89 12.50 13.75
C ALA A 202 11.93 11.55 14.50
N ASP A 203 10.92 12.09 15.20
CA ASP A 203 9.94 11.29 15.95
C ASP A 203 8.92 10.60 15.03
N LEU A 204 8.73 11.11 13.81
CA LEU A 204 7.89 10.46 12.80
C LEU A 204 8.74 9.52 11.96
N LYS A 205 8.40 8.23 11.97
CA LYS A 205 9.07 7.17 11.22
C LYS A 205 8.06 6.38 10.41
N ILE A 206 8.46 5.22 9.91
CA ILE A 206 7.57 4.25 9.27
C ILE A 206 6.95 3.40 10.38
N GLU A 207 5.73 3.74 10.77
CA GLU A 207 4.99 3.05 11.84
C GLU A 207 4.43 1.72 11.36
N GLU A 208 3.94 1.68 10.11
CA GLU A 208 3.19 0.55 9.59
C GLU A 208 3.27 0.40 8.08
N TRP A 209 3.11 -0.85 7.64
CA TRP A 209 2.58 -1.14 6.31
C TRP A 209 1.05 -1.28 6.40
N TRP A 210 0.33 -0.49 5.61
CA TRP A 210 -1.11 -0.37 5.68
C TRP A 210 -1.75 -0.77 4.35
N ALA A 211 -2.23 -2.01 4.29
CA ALA A 211 -3.13 -2.52 3.26
C ALA A 211 -4.54 -1.96 3.47
N HIS A 212 -4.76 -0.75 2.98
CA HIS A 212 -6.04 -0.07 3.01
C HIS A 212 -6.78 -0.24 1.69
N PHE A 213 -7.90 -0.96 1.71
CA PHE A 213 -8.75 -1.17 0.55
C PHE A 213 -9.97 -0.26 0.63
N TYR A 214 -10.00 0.74 -0.23
CA TYR A 214 -11.01 1.78 -0.21
C TYR A 214 -11.25 2.31 -1.63
N HIS A 215 -12.50 2.42 -2.05
CA HIS A 215 -12.89 3.09 -3.29
C HIS A 215 -13.40 4.50 -2.97
N GLY A 216 -12.80 5.50 -3.60
CA GLY A 216 -13.39 6.82 -3.68
C GLY A 216 -12.84 7.84 -2.69
N GLY A 217 -13.79 8.51 -2.06
CA GLY A 217 -13.66 9.68 -1.21
C GLY A 217 -14.96 10.47 -1.33
N SER A 218 -15.35 10.78 -2.58
CA SER A 218 -16.66 11.31 -2.93
C SER A 218 -17.56 10.29 -3.63
N GLU A 219 -16.99 9.32 -4.35
CA GLU A 219 -17.75 8.36 -5.17
C GLU A 219 -17.67 6.93 -4.61
N PRO A 220 -18.81 6.26 -4.34
CA PRO A 220 -18.79 4.86 -3.94
C PRO A 220 -18.40 3.94 -5.10
N ALA A 221 -18.06 2.70 -4.79
CA ALA A 221 -17.80 1.67 -5.78
C ALA A 221 -19.00 1.52 -6.74
N PRO A 222 -18.79 1.53 -8.07
CA PRO A 222 -19.90 1.53 -9.03
C PRO A 222 -20.64 0.19 -9.10
N GLN A 223 -19.97 -0.89 -8.70
CA GLN A 223 -20.44 -2.26 -8.71
C GLN A 223 -19.66 -3.07 -7.67
N ASP A 224 -20.05 -4.33 -7.46
CA ASP A 224 -19.21 -5.26 -6.72
C ASP A 224 -17.91 -5.49 -7.50
N MET A 225 -16.79 -5.30 -6.83
CA MET A 225 -15.46 -5.52 -7.40
C MET A 225 -14.64 -6.39 -6.47
N SER A 226 -13.63 -7.08 -7.01
CA SER A 226 -12.70 -7.84 -6.18
C SER A 226 -11.26 -7.64 -6.65
N LEU A 227 -10.36 -7.64 -5.68
CA LEU A 227 -8.93 -7.86 -5.92
C LEU A 227 -8.43 -8.94 -4.98
N TYR A 228 -7.22 -9.42 -5.23
CA TYR A 228 -6.58 -10.42 -4.40
C TYR A 228 -5.16 -9.96 -4.09
N ILE A 229 -4.73 -10.16 -2.85
CA ILE A 229 -3.35 -9.98 -2.44
C ILE A 229 -2.75 -11.30 -1.97
N ASP A 230 -1.45 -11.45 -2.18
CA ASP A 230 -0.68 -12.58 -1.65
C ASP A 230 0.81 -12.22 -1.48
N ASN A 231 1.58 -13.06 -0.78
CA ASN A 231 3.03 -12.95 -0.56
C ASN A 231 3.50 -11.53 -0.28
N VAL A 232 3.19 -11.04 0.92
CA VAL A 232 3.71 -9.77 1.41
C VAL A 232 5.11 -9.99 1.96
N TYR A 233 6.08 -9.23 1.46
CA TYR A 233 7.44 -9.17 1.98
C TYR A 233 7.72 -7.76 2.46
N LEU A 234 8.22 -7.61 3.69
CA LEU A 234 8.67 -6.33 4.26
C LEU A 234 10.12 -6.47 4.70
N GLN A 235 11.00 -5.61 4.23
CA GLN A 235 12.44 -5.69 4.51
C GLN A 235 13.11 -4.31 4.52
N ASP A 236 14.16 -4.16 5.32
CA ASP A 236 14.85 -2.87 5.52
C ASP A 236 15.69 -2.40 4.31
N GLU A 237 16.03 -3.31 3.38
CA GLU A 237 16.89 -3.01 2.21
C GLU A 237 16.11 -2.81 0.91
N GLU A 238 16.49 -1.77 0.16
CA GLU A 238 16.09 -1.60 -1.24
C GLU A 238 16.59 -2.79 -2.08
N LEU A 239 15.78 -3.31 -2.99
CA LEU A 239 16.27 -4.32 -3.93
C LEU A 239 17.41 -3.73 -4.77
N PRO A 240 18.53 -4.44 -4.94
CA PRO A 240 19.61 -3.96 -5.79
C PRO A 240 19.09 -3.71 -7.21
N GLU A 241 19.36 -2.51 -7.74
CA GLU A 241 19.11 -2.18 -9.14
C GLU A 241 19.76 -3.26 -10.03
N LYS A 242 18.98 -3.86 -10.92
CA LYS A 242 19.45 -4.89 -11.86
C LYS A 242 20.00 -4.29 -13.14
#